data_AF-A0A849F0B3-F1
#
_entry.id   AF-A0A849F0B3-F1
#
_cell.length_a   1.000
_cell.length_b   1.000
_cell.length_c   1.000
_cell.angle_alpha   90.00
_cell.angle_beta   90.00
_cell.angle_gamma   90.00
#
_symmetry.space_group_name_H-M   'P 1'
#
loop_
_entity.id
_entity.type
_entity.pdbx_description
1 polymer ?
#
loop_
_entity_poly.entity_id
_entity_poly.type
_entity_poly.pdbx_seq_one_letter_code
_entity_poly.pdbx_strand_id
1 'polypeptide(L)' 'SGLYTIAAKYNVKALAILTISDSLVTGEHSSSAERETSFNEMVEIALNIA' A
#
# COMPACT_ATOMS: atom_id res chain seq x y z
N SER A 1 -4.72 11.66 1.58
CA SER A 1 -5.07 12.35 0.32
C SER A 1 -3.89 13.10 -0.33
N GLY A 2 -2.84 13.48 0.41
CA GLY A 2 -1.73 14.30 -0.11
C GLY A 2 -1.06 13.80 -1.40
N LEU A 3 -0.75 12.50 -1.50
CA LEU A 3 -0.11 11.92 -2.70
C LEU A 3 -0.87 12.29 -3.99
N TYR A 4 -2.17 12.01 -4.03
CA TYR A 4 -3.00 12.26 -5.22
C TYR A 4 -3.25 13.74 -5.46
N THR A 5 -3.41 14.56 -4.41
CA THR A 5 -3.55 16.02 -4.55
C THR A 5 -2.31 16.65 -5.18
N ILE A 6 -1.10 16.25 -4.74
CA ILE A 6 0.15 16.75 -5.30
C ILE A 6 0.34 16.24 -6.73
N ALA A 7 0.06 14.97 -6.98
CA ALA A 7 0.17 14.41 -8.34
C ALA A 7 -0.73 15.15 -9.34
N ALA A 8 -1.98 15.42 -8.95
CA ALA A 8 -2.92 16.19 -9.76
C ALA A 8 -2.43 17.64 -9.99
N LYS A 9 -1.91 18.31 -8.95
CA LYS A 9 -1.38 19.68 -9.04
C LYS A 9 -0.26 19.82 -10.08
N TYR A 10 0.62 18.82 -10.18
CA TYR A 10 1.77 18.83 -11.08
C TYR A 10 1.54 18.02 -12.37
N ASN A 11 0.31 17.56 -12.62
CA ASN A 11 -0.06 16.75 -13.78
C ASN A 11 0.83 15.51 -14.00
N VAL A 12 1.13 14.79 -12.92
CA VAL A 12 1.88 13.53 -12.94
C VAL A 12 1.00 12.37 -12.50
N LYS A 13 1.38 11.14 -12.87
CA LYS A 13 0.66 9.91 -12.48
C LYS A 13 1.06 9.49 -11.06
N ALA A 14 0.10 9.01 -10.28
CA ALA A 14 0.35 8.42 -8.97
C ALA A 14 -0.67 7.32 -8.66
N LEU A 15 -0.25 6.33 -7.86
CA LEU A 15 -1.07 5.24 -7.39
C LEU A 15 -0.61 4.82 -5.98
N ALA A 16 -1.56 4.45 -5.12
CA ALA A 16 -1.30 3.81 -3.83
C ALA A 16 -1.87 2.39 -3.87
N ILE A 17 -1.03 1.41 -3.56
CA ILE A 17 -1.38 0.00 -3.38
C ILE A 17 -1.15 -0.32 -1.91
N LEU A 18 -2.09 -1.07 -1.31
CA LEU A 18 -2.12 -1.32 0.13
C LEU A 18 -2.40 -2.81 0.39
N THR A 19 -1.64 -3.41 1.31
CA THR A 19 -1.98 -4.69 1.92
C THR A 19 -2.63 -4.44 3.26
N ILE A 20 -3.72 -5.14 3.56
CA ILE A 20 -4.40 -5.04 4.85
C ILE A 20 -3.56 -5.73 5.92
N SER A 21 -3.06 -4.95 6.88
CA SER A 21 -2.25 -5.42 8.02
C SER A 21 -3.05 -5.61 9.31
N ASP A 22 -4.16 -4.88 9.43
CA ASP A 22 -4.92 -4.79 10.66
C ASP A 22 -6.41 -4.65 10.33
N SER A 23 -7.25 -5.35 11.07
CA SER A 23 -8.70 -5.27 10.95
C SER A 23 -9.25 -4.43 12.09
N LEU A 24 -9.77 -3.25 11.76
CA LEU A 24 -10.44 -2.37 12.73
C LEU A 24 -11.78 -2.95 13.22
N VAL A 25 -12.34 -3.92 12.50
CA VAL A 25 -13.62 -4.55 12.83
C VAL A 25 -13.42 -5.66 13.87
N THR A 26 -12.42 -6.51 13.67
CA THR A 26 -12.16 -7.66 14.55
C THR A 26 -11.10 -7.38 15.61
N GLY A 27 -10.30 -6.31 15.45
CA GLY A 27 -9.16 -6.00 16.31
C GLY A 27 -7.94 -6.88 16.05
N GLU A 28 -7.91 -7.62 14.94
CA GLU A 28 -6.77 -8.44 14.55
C GLU A 28 -5.64 -7.55 14.00
N HIS A 29 -4.41 -7.87 14.39
CA HIS A 29 -3.20 -7.12 14.02
C HIS A 29 -2.11 -8.09 13.58
N SER A 30 -1.55 -7.90 12.38
CA SER A 30 -0.40 -8.69 11.94
C SER A 30 0.84 -8.34 12.75
N SER A 31 1.63 -9.35 13.10
CA SER A 31 2.95 -9.19 13.69
C SER A 31 3.96 -8.57 12.72
N SER A 32 5.09 -8.08 13.25
CA SER A 32 6.16 -7.54 12.41
C SER A 32 6.74 -8.55 11.42
N ALA A 33 6.86 -9.82 11.83
CA ALA A 33 7.40 -10.89 10.99
C ALA A 33 6.44 -11.27 9.84
N GLU A 34 5.13 -11.28 10.11
CA GLU A 34 4.12 -11.50 9.07
C GLU A 34 4.12 -10.36 8.06
N ARG A 35 4.23 -9.10 8.50
CA ARG A 35 4.29 -7.93 7.61
C ARG A 35 5.52 -7.94 6.70
N GLU A 36 6.67 -8.35 7.22
CA GLU A 36 7.91 -8.44 6.45
C GLU A 36 7.79 -9.43 5.27
N THR A 37 7.14 -10.56 5.50
CA THR A 37 7.11 -11.68 4.55
C THR A 37 5.89 -11.69 3.63
N SER A 38 4.74 -11.17 4.09
CA SER A 38 3.47 -11.25 3.35
C SER A 38 3.24 -10.10 2.36
N PHE A 39 4.00 -9.00 2.43
CA PHE A 39 3.73 -7.82 1.59
C PHE A 39 4.49 -7.84 0.26
N ASN A 40 5.25 -8.90 -0.02
CA ASN A 40 6.06 -9.05 -1.23
C ASN A 40 5.22 -9.01 -2.50
N GLU A 41 4.04 -9.66 -2.52
CA GLU A 41 3.17 -9.66 -3.70
C GLU A 41 2.70 -8.25 -4.08
N MET A 42 2.37 -7.41 -3.08
CA MET A 42 2.02 -6.00 -3.31
C MET A 42 3.18 -5.23 -3.97
N VAL A 43 4.42 -5.49 -3.53
CA VAL A 43 5.62 -4.88 -4.10
C VAL A 43 5.85 -5.34 -5.54
N GLU A 44 5.72 -6.64 -5.81
CA GLU A 44 5.84 -7.20 -7.15
C GLU A 44 4.80 -6.61 -8.12
N ILE A 45 3.55 -6.48 -7.69
CA ILE A 45 2.51 -5.81 -8.49
C ILE A 45 2.90 -4.36 -8.77
N ALA A 46 3.35 -3.62 -7.75
CA ALA A 46 3.74 -2.22 -7.90
C ALA A 46 4.91 -2.04 -8.89
N LEU A 47 5.89 -2.96 -8.88
CA LEU A 47 7.02 -2.96 -9.81
C LEU A 47 6.61 -3.30 -11.25
N ASN A 48 5.59 -4.14 -11.43
CA ASN A 48 5.13 -4.55 -12.76
C ASN A 48 4.26 -3.50 -13.47
N ILE A 49 3.65 -2.58 -12.73
CA ILE A 49 2.82 -1.50 -13.27
C ILE A 49 3.54 -0.14 -13.35
N ALA A 50 4.75 -0.06 -12.79
CA ALA A 50 5.65 1.08 -12.90
C ALA A 50 6.28 1.14 -14.29
#